data_AF-A0A7S3ARI3-F1
#
_entry.id   AF-A0A7S3ARI3-F1
#
_cell.length_a   1.000
_cell.length_b   1.000
_cell.length_c   1.000
_cell.angle_alpha   90.00
_cell.angle_beta   90.00
_cell.angle_gamma   90.00
#
_symmetry.space_group_name_H-M   'P 1'
#
loop_
_entity.id
_entity.type
_entity.pdbx_description
1 polymer ?
#
loop_
_entity_poly.entity_id
_entity_poly.type
_entity_poly.pdbx_seq_one_letter_code
_entity_poly.pdbx_strand_id
1 'polypeptide(L)'
;VGLPLHSGLVPPRPQQIGKHTFLLHDLLTAQECDAIISAAERTAPLSPERISFGYWANAYDSVSCAMKPCVSSRDVMRFEDHAFATALAARLQAVLPALVAKNGTRHMGRVGRLVGLNSAMRVARYSAGDQLPTHTDHVTYAGPTCCSAWTLTIYLNTVDSAHGGSTDFEHAAGVNMDVRTVQPRAGTGVLLAHDVLHSGSVLLHGYKYILRTEPLYWSGAPVSGGLIPREYELHWPGPPPSASGSGCALEHVHASERECPSCS
;
A
#
# COMPACT_ATOMS: atom_id res chain seq x y z
N VAL A 1 -15.11 4.33 -9.56
CA VAL A 1 -15.50 3.09 -10.28
C VAL A 1 -16.73 2.43 -9.63
N GLY A 2 -17.10 2.83 -8.41
CA GLY A 2 -18.31 2.32 -7.75
C GLY A 2 -18.13 0.87 -7.34
N LEU A 3 -16.94 0.53 -6.84
CA LEU A 3 -16.60 -0.84 -6.47
C LEU A 3 -17.45 -1.29 -5.27
N PRO A 4 -18.08 -2.48 -5.34
CA PRO A 4 -18.94 -2.95 -4.27
C PRO A 4 -18.11 -3.44 -3.09
N LEU A 5 -18.49 -3.03 -1.88
CA LEU A 5 -18.08 -3.67 -0.63
C LEU A 5 -19.32 -4.07 0.13
N HIS A 6 -19.44 -5.34 0.47
CA HIS A 6 -20.54 -5.85 1.27
C HIS A 6 -20.37 -5.37 2.71
N SER A 7 -21.47 -4.94 3.33
CA SER A 7 -21.52 -4.68 4.77
C SER A 7 -21.55 -6.01 5.54
N GLY A 8 -20.84 -6.09 6.68
CA GLY A 8 -20.96 -7.22 7.61
C GLY A 8 -19.84 -8.27 7.60
N LEU A 9 -18.72 -8.04 6.88
CA LEU A 9 -17.52 -8.87 7.09
C LEU A 9 -16.94 -8.63 8.49
N VAL A 10 -16.59 -9.72 9.17
CA VAL A 10 -15.84 -9.67 10.42
C VAL A 10 -14.46 -9.05 10.12
N PRO A 11 -13.97 -8.09 10.93
CA PRO A 11 -12.66 -7.52 10.73
C PRO A 11 -11.58 -8.62 10.63
N PRO A 12 -10.68 -8.56 9.64
CA PRO A 12 -9.68 -9.59 9.45
C PRO A 12 -8.78 -9.69 10.68
N ARG A 13 -8.42 -10.91 11.10
CA ARG A 13 -7.40 -11.05 12.15
C ARG A 13 -6.02 -10.81 11.54
N PRO A 14 -5.24 -9.87 12.08
CA PRO A 14 -3.89 -9.58 11.61
C PRO A 14 -2.96 -10.73 12.04
N GLN A 15 -2.28 -11.34 11.07
CA GLN A 15 -1.19 -12.25 11.34
C GLN A 15 0.12 -11.50 11.13
N GLN A 16 0.88 -11.28 12.19
CA GLN A 16 2.22 -10.75 12.08
C GLN A 16 3.13 -11.79 11.42
N ILE A 17 3.86 -11.37 10.38
CA ILE A 17 4.83 -12.22 9.65
C ILE A 17 6.23 -11.59 9.60
N GLY A 18 6.40 -10.45 10.28
CA GLY A 18 7.64 -9.72 10.44
C GLY A 18 7.42 -8.48 11.30
N LYS A 19 8.50 -7.79 11.67
CA LYS A 19 8.43 -6.66 12.62
C LYS A 19 7.39 -5.61 12.24
N HIS A 20 7.28 -5.25 10.95
CA HIS A 20 6.32 -4.27 10.42
C HIS A 20 5.54 -4.80 9.21
N THR A 21 5.33 -6.12 9.15
CA THR A 21 4.66 -6.79 8.03
C THR A 21 3.57 -7.73 8.54
N PHE A 22 2.38 -7.61 7.98
CA PHE A 22 1.17 -8.31 8.43
C PHE A 22 0.39 -8.89 7.25
N LEU A 23 -0.20 -10.06 7.47
CA LEU A 23 -1.24 -10.63 6.62
C LEU A 23 -2.61 -10.33 7.22
N LEU A 24 -3.53 -9.90 6.35
CA LEU A 24 -4.92 -9.61 6.65
C LEU A 24 -5.77 -10.61 5.88
N HIS A 25 -6.08 -11.75 6.50
CA HIS A 25 -6.85 -12.82 5.85
C HIS A 25 -8.32 -12.43 5.72
N ASP A 26 -8.94 -12.85 4.61
CA ASP A 26 -10.37 -12.64 4.35
C ASP A 26 -10.78 -11.15 4.39
N LEU A 27 -9.88 -10.25 3.97
CA LEU A 27 -10.11 -8.81 3.92
C LEU A 27 -11.16 -8.45 2.86
N LEU A 28 -11.17 -9.15 1.72
CA LEU A 28 -12.24 -9.09 0.72
C LEU A 28 -12.84 -10.48 0.50
N THR A 29 -14.12 -10.53 0.17
CA THR A 29 -14.75 -11.76 -0.34
C THR A 29 -14.33 -12.07 -1.77
N ALA A 30 -14.48 -13.33 -2.19
CA ALA A 30 -14.27 -13.73 -3.59
C ALA A 30 -15.12 -12.89 -4.57
N GLN A 31 -16.38 -12.61 -4.22
CA GLN A 31 -17.27 -11.80 -5.06
C GLN A 31 -16.79 -10.34 -5.19
N GLU A 32 -16.31 -9.73 -4.10
CA GLU A 32 -15.71 -8.38 -4.13
C GLU A 32 -14.45 -8.38 -5.02
N CYS A 33 -13.60 -9.40 -4.88
CA CYS A 33 -12.42 -9.57 -5.71
C CYS A 33 -12.76 -9.67 -7.21
N ASP A 34 -13.71 -10.55 -7.57
CA ASP A 34 -14.14 -10.74 -8.96
C ASP A 34 -14.77 -9.47 -9.55
N ALA A 35 -15.52 -8.72 -8.75
CA ALA A 35 -16.11 -7.45 -9.17
C ALA A 35 -15.03 -6.40 -9.49
N ILE A 36 -13.97 -6.32 -8.67
CA ILE A 36 -12.82 -5.43 -8.89
C ILE A 36 -12.07 -5.83 -10.16
N ILE A 37 -11.76 -7.12 -10.34
CA ILE A 37 -11.11 -7.63 -11.55
C ILE A 37 -11.95 -7.30 -12.78
N SER A 38 -13.25 -7.59 -12.74
CA SER A 38 -14.15 -7.35 -13.87
C SER A 38 -14.26 -5.87 -14.21
N ALA A 39 -14.23 -4.98 -13.22
CA ALA A 39 -14.21 -3.54 -13.44
C ALA A 39 -12.89 -3.08 -14.08
N ALA A 40 -11.77 -3.66 -13.67
CA ALA A 40 -10.46 -3.36 -14.25
C ALA A 40 -10.37 -3.81 -15.72
N GLU A 41 -10.81 -5.02 -16.04
CA GLU A 41 -10.78 -5.56 -17.41
C GLU A 41 -11.73 -4.82 -18.38
N ARG A 42 -12.83 -4.25 -17.88
CA ARG A 42 -13.74 -3.43 -18.72
C ARG A 42 -13.17 -2.06 -19.08
N THR A 43 -12.21 -1.55 -18.30
CA THR A 43 -11.66 -0.21 -18.50
C THR A 43 -10.40 -0.30 -19.36
N ALA A 44 -10.51 -0.06 -20.67
CA ALA A 44 -9.43 -0.27 -21.64
C ALA A 44 -8.33 0.84 -21.66
N PRO A 45 -7.11 0.56 -22.15
CA PRO A 45 -6.30 -0.63 -21.89
C PRO A 45 -5.43 -0.39 -20.64
N LEU A 46 -5.15 -1.47 -19.91
CA LEU A 46 -4.12 -1.44 -18.89
C LEU A 46 -2.82 -0.92 -19.52
N SER A 47 -2.22 0.10 -18.91
CA SER A 47 -0.97 0.66 -19.40
C SER A 47 0.21 -0.09 -18.77
N PRO A 48 1.26 -0.46 -19.54
CA PRO A 48 2.42 -1.09 -18.96
C PRO A 48 3.08 -0.14 -17.95
N GLU A 49 3.17 -0.56 -16.70
CA GLU A 49 3.83 0.19 -15.64
C GLU A 49 5.34 0.02 -15.74
N ARG A 50 5.97 0.92 -16.50
CA ARG A 50 7.43 0.99 -16.62
C ARG A 50 8.05 1.60 -15.36
N ILE A 51 8.27 0.78 -14.33
CA ILE A 51 9.12 1.19 -13.20
C ILE A 51 10.56 1.21 -13.72
N SER A 52 11.15 2.39 -13.88
CA SER A 52 12.58 2.55 -14.15
C SER A 52 13.27 2.80 -12.82
N PHE A 53 14.09 1.86 -12.36
CA PHE A 53 14.98 2.09 -11.23
C PHE A 53 16.08 3.07 -11.66
N GLY A 54 15.83 4.37 -11.42
CA GLY A 54 16.84 5.40 -11.51
C GLY A 54 17.77 5.32 -10.30
N TYR A 55 18.94 4.72 -10.51
CA TYR A 55 20.21 5.03 -9.87
C TYR A 55 20.18 6.02 -8.67
N TRP A 56 20.60 5.54 -7.50
CA TRP A 56 21.48 6.33 -6.63
C TRP A 56 22.89 6.44 -7.27
N ALA A 57 22.98 6.99 -8.48
CA ALA A 57 24.25 7.44 -9.04
C ALA A 57 24.43 8.88 -8.57
N ASN A 58 25.24 9.04 -7.52
CA ASN A 58 26.13 10.18 -7.56
C ASN A 58 26.93 10.08 -8.86
N ALA A 59 26.85 11.13 -9.67
CA ALA A 59 27.71 11.31 -10.83
C ALA A 59 29.17 11.05 -10.42
N TYR A 60 29.92 10.34 -11.26
CA TYR A 60 31.24 9.71 -11.02
C TYR A 60 31.22 8.26 -10.51
N ASP A 61 30.65 7.32 -11.28
CA ASP A 61 31.44 6.15 -11.68
C ASP A 61 30.75 5.42 -12.84
N SER A 62 31.35 5.53 -14.01
CA SER A 62 30.87 4.92 -15.25
C SER A 62 31.53 3.58 -15.47
N VAL A 63 31.14 2.52 -14.75
CA VAL A 63 31.52 1.14 -15.12
C VAL A 63 30.44 0.13 -14.72
N SER A 64 29.90 -0.57 -15.73
CA SER A 64 29.27 -1.89 -15.65
C SER A 64 27.85 -2.02 -15.06
N CYS A 65 26.87 -1.49 -15.80
CA CYS A 65 25.67 -2.29 -16.10
C CYS A 65 25.21 -2.02 -17.54
N ALA A 66 25.99 -2.49 -18.51
CA ALA A 66 25.50 -2.67 -19.86
C ALA A 66 24.64 -3.94 -19.85
N MET A 67 23.32 -3.81 -19.67
CA MET A 67 22.24 -4.62 -20.27
C MET A 67 20.92 -4.48 -19.49
N LYS A 68 19.96 -3.81 -20.14
CA LYS A 68 18.51 -3.77 -19.91
C LYS A 68 17.99 -2.95 -18.72
N PRO A 69 17.10 -1.95 -18.95
CA PRO A 69 16.28 -1.42 -17.88
C PRO A 69 15.43 -2.55 -17.29
N CYS A 70 15.41 -2.69 -15.96
CA CYS A 70 14.51 -3.60 -15.24
C CYS A 70 13.08 -3.06 -15.33
N VAL A 71 12.45 -3.19 -16.49
CA VAL A 71 11.08 -2.72 -16.75
C VAL A 71 10.13 -3.75 -16.16
N SER A 72 9.35 -3.37 -15.15
CA SER A 72 8.12 -4.08 -14.81
C SER A 72 7.20 -4.04 -16.05
N SER A 73 6.84 -5.21 -16.60
CA SER A 73 5.99 -5.35 -17.80
C SER A 73 4.49 -5.42 -17.49
N ARG A 74 4.15 -5.19 -16.21
CA ARG A 74 2.81 -5.39 -15.66
C ARG A 74 1.85 -4.32 -16.15
N ASP A 75 0.63 -4.74 -16.35
CA ASP A 75 -0.49 -3.93 -16.76
C ASP A 75 -1.11 -3.23 -15.56
N VAL A 76 -1.25 -1.90 -15.59
CA VAL A 76 -1.80 -1.14 -14.45
C VAL A 76 -2.93 -0.22 -14.85
N MET A 77 -4.04 -0.35 -14.12
CA MET A 77 -5.14 0.61 -14.09
C MET A 77 -5.01 1.46 -12.84
N ARG A 78 -4.91 2.77 -13.01
CA ARG A 78 -5.03 3.75 -11.92
C ARG A 78 -6.43 4.32 -11.91
N PHE A 79 -6.98 4.51 -10.71
CA PHE A 79 -8.31 5.09 -10.55
C PHE A 79 -8.42 5.75 -9.18
N GLU A 80 -9.40 6.63 -9.07
CA GLU A 80 -9.75 7.29 -7.81
C GLU A 80 -11.15 6.85 -7.36
N ASP A 81 -11.27 6.40 -6.11
CA ASP A 81 -12.55 5.98 -5.53
C ASP A 81 -12.60 6.24 -4.01
N HIS A 82 -13.11 7.42 -3.65
CA HIS A 82 -13.20 7.87 -2.25
C HIS A 82 -14.16 7.01 -1.42
N ALA A 83 -15.32 6.66 -1.99
CA ALA A 83 -16.32 5.87 -1.26
C ALA A 83 -15.79 4.48 -0.92
N PHE A 84 -15.13 3.83 -1.88
CA PHE A 84 -14.46 2.56 -1.66
C PHE A 84 -13.32 2.69 -0.63
N ALA A 85 -12.49 3.74 -0.72
CA ALA A 85 -11.42 4.00 0.24
C ALA A 85 -11.96 4.13 1.67
N THR A 86 -13.03 4.89 1.87
CA THR A 86 -13.67 5.09 3.18
C THR A 86 -14.24 3.77 3.72
N ALA A 87 -14.94 3.00 2.89
CA ALA A 87 -15.52 1.72 3.30
C ALA A 87 -14.45 0.67 3.65
N LEU A 88 -13.36 0.58 2.87
CA LEU A 88 -12.24 -0.30 3.16
C LEU A 88 -11.47 0.17 4.42
N ALA A 89 -11.29 1.47 4.61
CA ALA A 89 -10.69 2.04 5.81
C ALA A 89 -11.50 1.68 7.07
N ALA A 90 -12.83 1.74 7.01
CA ALA A 90 -13.70 1.34 8.13
C ALA A 90 -13.52 -0.14 8.51
N ARG A 91 -13.37 -1.02 7.52
CA ARG A 91 -13.09 -2.46 7.73
C ARG A 91 -11.72 -2.69 8.39
N LEU A 92 -10.75 -1.86 8.05
CA LEU A 92 -9.37 -1.91 8.57
C LEU A 92 -9.18 -1.17 9.90
N GLN A 93 -10.06 -0.24 10.28
CA GLN A 93 -9.90 0.60 11.46
C GLN A 93 -9.78 -0.22 12.76
N ALA A 94 -10.45 -1.38 12.83
CA ALA A 94 -10.35 -2.30 13.96
C ALA A 94 -9.02 -3.10 14.00
N VAL A 95 -8.22 -3.02 12.94
CA VAL A 95 -7.08 -3.91 12.68
C VAL A 95 -5.79 -3.14 12.38
N LEU A 96 -5.84 -1.85 12.03
CA LEU A 96 -4.62 -1.08 11.80
C LEU A 96 -4.09 -0.49 13.12
N PRO A 97 -2.79 -0.67 13.41
CA PRO A 97 -2.19 -0.04 14.58
C PRO A 97 -2.10 1.48 14.39
N ALA A 98 -2.26 2.23 15.47
CA ALA A 98 -1.82 3.62 15.52
C ALA A 98 -0.29 3.67 15.49
N LEU A 99 0.28 4.69 14.85
CA LEU A 99 1.72 4.88 14.79
C LEU A 99 2.15 5.89 15.85
N VAL A 100 3.04 5.51 16.76
CA VAL A 100 3.58 6.41 17.79
C VAL A 100 5.08 6.58 17.56
N ALA A 101 5.56 7.81 17.37
CA ALA A 101 6.98 8.04 17.14
C ALA A 101 7.80 7.69 18.39
N LYS A 102 8.91 6.98 18.21
CA LYS A 102 9.84 6.61 19.28
C LYS A 102 10.55 7.83 19.86
N ASN A 103 10.84 7.75 21.15
CA ASN A 103 11.71 8.71 21.82
C ASN A 103 13.12 8.71 21.19
N GLY A 104 13.69 9.91 21.02
CA GLY A 104 15.02 10.09 20.40
C GLY A 104 15.05 10.07 18.86
N THR A 105 13.90 9.98 18.18
CA THR A 105 13.83 10.11 16.71
C THR A 105 13.57 11.55 16.28
N ARG A 106 13.78 11.85 15.00
CA ARG A 106 13.47 13.18 14.40
C ARG A 106 11.99 13.60 14.58
N HIS A 107 11.11 12.65 14.88
CA HIS A 107 9.67 12.84 15.05
C HIS A 107 9.19 12.62 16.50
N MET A 108 10.10 12.61 17.48
CA MET A 108 9.80 12.39 18.90
C MET A 108 8.56 13.17 19.38
N GLY A 109 7.63 12.47 20.02
CA GLY A 109 6.38 13.03 20.55
C GLY A 109 5.24 13.15 19.54
N ARG A 110 5.44 12.79 18.26
CA ARG A 110 4.38 12.83 17.24
C ARG A 110 3.64 11.50 17.14
N VAL A 111 2.31 11.57 17.05
CA VAL A 111 1.45 10.41 16.79
C VAL A 111 1.00 10.49 15.34
N GLY A 112 1.36 9.48 14.55
CA GLY A 112 0.79 9.28 13.22
C GLY A 112 -0.66 8.81 13.40
N ARG A 113 -1.61 9.74 13.30
CA ARG A 113 -3.04 9.42 13.38
C ARG A 113 -3.49 8.92 12.01
N LEU A 114 -4.02 7.69 11.95
CA LEU A 114 -4.65 7.17 10.74
C LEU A 114 -5.79 8.12 10.34
N VAL A 115 -5.70 8.68 9.13
CA VAL A 115 -6.76 9.53 8.55
C VAL A 115 -7.68 8.77 7.61
N GLY A 116 -7.20 7.65 7.06
CA GLY A 116 -7.95 6.82 6.12
C GLY A 116 -7.00 6.07 5.19
N LEU A 117 -7.53 5.63 4.05
CA LEU A 117 -6.75 5.08 2.94
C LEU A 117 -6.64 6.09 1.80
N ASN A 118 -5.56 5.99 1.04
CA ASN A 118 -5.39 6.73 -0.20
C ASN A 118 -6.47 6.35 -1.23
N SER A 119 -7.28 7.32 -1.66
CA SER A 119 -8.35 7.13 -2.65
C SER A 119 -7.81 6.94 -4.07
N ALA A 120 -6.58 7.39 -4.35
CA ALA A 120 -5.88 7.13 -5.61
C ALA A 120 -5.25 5.73 -5.56
N MET A 121 -5.98 4.76 -6.11
CA MET A 121 -5.64 3.34 -6.07
C MET A 121 -5.14 2.83 -7.42
N ARG A 122 -4.58 1.63 -7.41
CA ARG A 122 -4.24 0.92 -8.64
C ARG A 122 -4.56 -0.56 -8.57
N VAL A 123 -5.08 -1.09 -9.68
CA VAL A 123 -5.12 -2.53 -9.94
C VAL A 123 -3.98 -2.86 -10.89
N ALA A 124 -3.16 -3.83 -10.53
CA ALA A 124 -2.11 -4.35 -11.41
C ALA A 124 -2.42 -5.80 -11.80
N ARG A 125 -2.37 -6.06 -13.11
CA ARG A 125 -2.43 -7.39 -13.73
C ARG A 125 -1.03 -7.82 -14.12
N TYR A 126 -0.64 -9.00 -13.67
CA TYR A 126 0.56 -9.70 -14.08
C TYR A 126 0.16 -10.81 -15.04
N SER A 127 0.86 -10.92 -16.16
CA SER A 127 0.78 -12.01 -17.13
C SER A 127 1.98 -12.96 -16.97
N ALA A 128 1.95 -14.11 -17.63
CA ALA A 128 3.09 -15.01 -17.66
C ALA A 128 4.36 -14.29 -18.14
N GLY A 129 5.45 -14.43 -17.39
CA GLY A 129 6.73 -13.73 -17.58
C GLY A 129 6.88 -12.44 -16.77
N ASP A 130 5.79 -11.88 -16.26
CA ASP A 130 5.85 -10.67 -15.44
C ASP A 130 6.43 -10.96 -14.06
N GLN A 131 7.21 -10.00 -13.57
CA GLN A 131 7.75 -9.97 -12.22
C GLN A 131 7.86 -8.53 -11.74
N LEU A 132 8.16 -8.37 -10.45
CA LEU A 132 8.52 -7.08 -9.87
C LEU A 132 9.87 -7.24 -9.17
N PRO A 133 10.95 -6.59 -9.67
CA PRO A 133 12.27 -6.67 -9.04
C PRO A 133 12.26 -6.25 -7.57
N THR A 134 13.26 -6.69 -6.81
CA THR A 134 13.46 -6.28 -5.42
C THR A 134 13.47 -4.76 -5.29
N HIS A 135 12.64 -4.24 -4.38
CA HIS A 135 12.50 -2.82 -4.12
C HIS A 135 11.97 -2.55 -2.70
N THR A 136 12.04 -1.29 -2.31
CA THR A 136 11.27 -0.68 -1.22
C THR A 136 10.20 0.23 -1.81
N ASP A 137 9.14 0.45 -1.06
CA ASP A 137 8.04 1.30 -1.53
C ASP A 137 8.31 2.79 -1.29
N HIS A 138 7.73 3.63 -2.15
CA HIS A 138 7.82 5.07 -2.02
C HIS A 138 6.73 5.63 -1.12
N VAL A 139 7.06 6.69 -0.39
CA VAL A 139 6.09 7.47 0.39
C VAL A 139 5.13 8.19 -0.55
N THR A 140 3.84 8.05 -0.28
CA THR A 140 2.78 8.85 -0.90
C THR A 140 2.47 10.04 0.00
N TYR A 141 2.46 11.25 -0.58
CA TYR A 141 2.10 12.47 0.14
C TYR A 141 0.69 12.91 -0.26
N ALA A 142 -0.16 13.16 0.74
CA ALA A 142 -1.51 13.67 0.59
C ALA A 142 -1.57 15.09 1.17
N GLY A 143 -0.97 16.04 0.46
CA GLY A 143 -0.74 17.39 0.97
C GLY A 143 0.44 17.47 1.95
N PRO A 144 0.62 18.62 2.63
CA PRO A 144 1.84 18.90 3.38
C PRO A 144 1.97 18.12 4.68
N THR A 145 0.87 17.67 5.30
CA THR A 145 0.84 17.11 6.67
C THR A 145 0.34 15.68 6.75
N CYS A 146 0.07 15.03 5.61
CA CYS A 146 -0.38 13.64 5.55
C CYS A 146 0.48 12.85 4.57
N CYS A 147 0.90 11.65 4.97
CA CYS A 147 1.61 10.74 4.07
C CYS A 147 1.48 9.28 4.51
N SER A 148 1.87 8.36 3.63
CA SER A 148 1.91 6.93 3.92
C SER A 148 3.25 6.48 4.49
N ALA A 149 3.18 5.44 5.32
CA ALA A 149 4.36 4.73 5.84
C ALA A 149 4.28 3.20 5.59
N TRP A 150 3.10 2.73 5.20
CA TRP A 150 2.82 1.35 4.83
C TRP A 150 2.13 1.30 3.48
N THR A 151 2.37 0.22 2.75
CA THR A 151 1.62 -0.20 1.59
C THR A 151 0.64 -1.30 1.99
N LEU A 152 -0.60 -1.21 1.50
CA LEU A 152 -1.56 -2.30 1.52
C LEU A 152 -1.71 -2.86 0.10
N THR A 153 -1.27 -4.11 -0.10
CA THR A 153 -1.49 -4.88 -1.33
C THR A 153 -2.49 -5.99 -1.07
N ILE A 154 -3.60 -6.03 -1.82
CA ILE A 154 -4.64 -7.05 -1.69
C ILE A 154 -4.61 -7.95 -2.92
N TYR A 155 -4.47 -9.26 -2.71
CA TYR A 155 -4.57 -10.23 -3.79
C TYR A 155 -6.03 -10.40 -4.21
N LEU A 156 -6.32 -10.18 -5.48
CA LEU A 156 -7.68 -10.28 -6.03
C LEU A 156 -7.97 -11.68 -6.58
N ASN A 157 -6.96 -12.52 -6.79
CA ASN A 157 -7.16 -13.91 -7.16
C ASN A 157 -6.12 -14.82 -6.48
N THR A 158 -6.44 -16.11 -6.40
CA THR A 158 -5.53 -17.14 -5.90
C THR A 158 -4.63 -17.63 -7.03
N VAL A 159 -3.33 -17.76 -6.75
CA VAL A 159 -2.34 -18.29 -7.70
C VAL A 159 -1.72 -19.54 -7.09
N ASP A 160 -1.74 -20.66 -7.82
CA ASP A 160 -1.08 -21.89 -7.38
C ASP A 160 0.43 -21.65 -7.20
N SER A 161 1.01 -22.19 -6.13
CA SER A 161 2.45 -22.07 -5.86
C SER A 161 3.33 -22.58 -7.01
N ALA A 162 2.89 -23.59 -7.77
CA ALA A 162 3.60 -24.09 -8.94
C ALA A 162 3.69 -23.07 -10.08
N HIS A 163 2.85 -22.03 -10.06
CA HIS A 163 2.85 -20.96 -11.06
C HIS A 163 3.70 -19.75 -10.66
N GLY A 164 4.35 -19.77 -9.48
CA GLY A 164 5.12 -18.62 -8.99
C GLY A 164 4.22 -17.43 -8.63
N GLY A 165 4.65 -16.21 -8.98
CA GLY A 165 3.86 -14.99 -8.74
C GLY A 165 3.71 -14.62 -7.25
N SER A 166 4.57 -15.11 -6.39
CA SER A 166 4.59 -14.79 -4.95
C SER A 166 5.03 -13.36 -4.65
N THR A 167 4.82 -12.92 -3.41
CA THR A 167 5.54 -11.79 -2.83
C THR A 167 6.65 -12.34 -1.94
N ASP A 168 7.89 -12.06 -2.31
CA ASP A 168 9.08 -12.56 -1.61
C ASP A 168 9.72 -11.42 -0.81
N PHE A 169 10.23 -11.75 0.38
CA PHE A 169 10.86 -10.81 1.29
C PHE A 169 12.35 -11.13 1.42
N GLU A 170 13.19 -10.12 1.23
CA GLU A 170 14.63 -10.31 1.41
C GLU A 170 14.99 -10.20 2.89
N HIS A 171 15.66 -11.25 3.39
CA HIS A 171 16.24 -11.27 4.72
C HIS A 171 17.59 -10.54 4.68
N ALA A 172 17.56 -9.21 4.53
CA ALA A 172 18.74 -8.39 4.75
C ALA A 172 19.12 -8.42 6.25
N ALA A 173 20.41 -8.33 6.57
CA ALA A 173 20.91 -8.39 7.94
C ALA A 173 20.17 -7.39 8.86
N GLY A 174 19.38 -7.91 9.81
CA GLY A 174 18.62 -7.14 10.79
C GLY A 174 17.10 -7.00 10.52
N VAL A 175 16.57 -7.56 9.44
CA VAL A 175 15.11 -7.68 9.23
C VAL A 175 14.69 -9.13 9.48
N ASN A 176 14.17 -9.41 10.67
CA ASN A 176 13.54 -10.70 10.98
C ASN A 176 12.14 -10.73 10.37
N MET A 177 11.99 -11.49 9.29
CA MET A 177 10.72 -11.96 8.75
C MET A 177 10.52 -13.42 9.19
N ASP A 178 9.31 -13.77 9.59
CA ASP A 178 8.95 -15.14 9.97
C ASP A 178 8.71 -16.02 8.73
N VAL A 179 8.42 -15.38 7.59
CA VAL A 179 8.20 -16.02 6.30
C VAL A 179 9.06 -15.38 5.21
N ARG A 180 9.58 -16.21 4.31
CA ARG A 180 10.32 -15.74 3.12
C ARG A 180 9.40 -15.30 1.99
N THR A 181 8.22 -15.90 1.92
CA THR A 181 7.36 -15.83 0.74
C THR A 181 5.91 -15.88 1.17
N VAL A 182 5.07 -15.09 0.48
CA VAL A 182 3.61 -15.11 0.59
C VAL A 182 3.02 -15.40 -0.78
N GLN A 183 2.26 -16.48 -0.87
CA GLN A 183 1.56 -16.86 -2.09
C GLN A 183 0.23 -16.11 -2.21
N PRO A 184 -0.17 -15.60 -3.41
CA PRO A 184 -1.44 -14.92 -3.59
C PRO A 184 -2.62 -15.83 -3.28
N ARG A 185 -3.45 -15.39 -2.33
CA ARG A 185 -4.75 -15.98 -2.01
C ARG A 185 -5.79 -14.88 -2.10
N ALA A 186 -6.84 -15.10 -2.91
CA ALA A 186 -7.89 -14.11 -3.13
C ALA A 186 -8.45 -13.59 -1.80
N GLY A 187 -8.56 -12.27 -1.68
CA GLY A 187 -9.07 -11.60 -0.50
C GLY A 187 -8.05 -11.39 0.63
N THR A 188 -6.83 -11.94 0.53
CA THR A 188 -5.77 -11.69 1.52
C THR A 188 -5.06 -10.36 1.22
N GLY A 189 -4.92 -9.51 2.24
CA GLY A 189 -4.09 -8.31 2.22
C GLY A 189 -2.70 -8.55 2.81
N VAL A 190 -1.68 -7.92 2.23
CA VAL A 190 -0.33 -7.78 2.77
C VAL A 190 -0.13 -6.31 3.11
N LEU A 191 0.03 -6.03 4.40
CA LEU A 191 0.35 -4.70 4.92
C LEU A 191 1.83 -4.68 5.27
N LEU A 192 2.63 -3.89 4.55
CA LEU A 192 4.09 -3.85 4.71
C LEU A 192 4.61 -2.42 4.83
N ALA A 193 5.56 -2.21 5.75
CA ALA A 193 6.22 -0.92 5.90
C ALA A 193 7.09 -0.62 4.67
N HIS A 194 7.17 0.65 4.29
CA HIS A 194 7.90 1.03 3.06
C HIS A 194 9.37 0.63 3.04
N ASP A 195 10.02 0.50 4.20
CA ASP A 195 11.42 0.10 4.34
C ASP A 195 11.65 -1.43 4.34
N VAL A 196 10.59 -2.22 4.09
CA VAL A 196 10.67 -3.67 3.90
C VAL A 196 11.06 -3.95 2.44
N LEU A 197 12.22 -4.58 2.27
CA LEU A 197 12.73 -4.99 0.97
C LEU A 197 11.98 -6.23 0.48
N HIS A 198 11.33 -6.11 -0.68
CA HIS A 198 10.47 -7.16 -1.21
C HIS A 198 10.44 -7.18 -2.74
N SER A 199 10.03 -8.30 -3.31
CA SER A 199 9.89 -8.52 -4.75
C SER A 199 8.61 -9.28 -5.07
N GLY A 200 8.23 -9.27 -6.34
CA GLY A 200 7.20 -10.16 -6.87
C GLY A 200 7.87 -11.19 -7.78
N SER A 201 7.85 -12.47 -7.41
CA SER A 201 8.45 -13.52 -8.22
C SER A 201 7.75 -13.66 -9.57
N VAL A 202 8.48 -14.24 -10.54
CA VAL A 202 7.97 -14.45 -11.90
C VAL A 202 6.67 -15.25 -11.86
N LEU A 203 5.63 -14.74 -12.51
CA LEU A 203 4.43 -15.51 -12.80
C LEU A 203 4.70 -16.40 -14.02
N LEU A 204 4.60 -17.71 -13.86
CA LEU A 204 4.87 -18.68 -14.93
C LEU A 204 3.64 -18.98 -15.78
N HIS A 205 2.45 -18.99 -15.16
CA HIS A 205 1.20 -19.38 -15.81
C HIS A 205 0.01 -18.56 -15.33
N GLY A 206 -0.91 -18.25 -16.25
CA GLY A 206 -2.16 -17.54 -15.95
C GLY A 206 -1.96 -16.05 -15.69
N TYR A 207 -2.79 -15.51 -14.79
CA TYR A 207 -2.79 -14.11 -14.41
C TYR A 207 -2.79 -13.95 -12.89
N LYS A 208 -2.16 -12.87 -12.40
CA LYS A 208 -2.25 -12.41 -11.01
C LYS A 208 -2.77 -10.99 -10.99
N TYR A 209 -3.76 -10.72 -10.14
CA TYR A 209 -4.35 -9.41 -9.93
C TYR A 209 -4.11 -8.94 -8.51
N ILE A 210 -3.66 -7.70 -8.36
CA ILE A 210 -3.54 -7.04 -7.06
C ILE A 210 -4.23 -5.69 -7.09
N LEU A 211 -4.87 -5.32 -5.98
CA LEU A 211 -5.26 -3.94 -5.67
C LEU A 211 -4.24 -3.37 -4.69
N ARG A 212 -3.75 -2.16 -4.95
CA ARG A 212 -2.82 -1.46 -4.07
C ARG A 212 -3.34 -0.08 -3.68
N THR A 213 -3.20 0.22 -2.40
CA THR A 213 -3.47 1.51 -1.75
C THR A 213 -2.54 1.65 -0.54
N GLU A 214 -2.60 2.77 0.16
CA GLU A 214 -1.73 3.10 1.28
C GLU A 214 -2.55 3.69 2.43
N PRO A 215 -2.40 3.21 3.68
CA PRO A 215 -2.88 3.93 4.85
C PRO A 215 -2.17 5.27 4.98
N LEU A 216 -2.98 6.33 5.12
CA LEU A 216 -2.51 7.69 5.27
C LEU A 216 -2.51 8.09 6.74
N TYR A 217 -1.44 8.72 7.16
CA TYR A 217 -1.26 9.19 8.53
C TYR A 217 -1.03 10.70 8.55
N TRP A 218 -1.73 11.39 9.44
CA TRP A 218 -1.47 12.78 9.74
C TRP A 218 -0.31 12.88 10.73
N SER A 219 0.70 13.69 10.38
CA SER A 219 1.94 13.85 11.13
C SER A 219 1.94 15.06 12.07
N GLY A 220 0.87 15.86 12.12
CA GLY A 220 0.77 17.06 12.95
C GLY A 220 1.59 18.28 12.48
N ALA A 221 2.46 18.12 11.48
CA ALA A 221 3.31 19.17 10.93
C ALA A 221 3.83 18.79 9.53
N PRO A 222 4.32 19.74 8.72
CA PRO A 222 4.77 19.45 7.36
C PRO A 222 5.76 18.28 7.29
N VAL A 223 5.49 17.32 6.40
CA VAL A 223 6.30 16.11 6.22
C VAL A 223 7.47 16.42 5.30
N SER A 224 8.47 17.17 5.76
CA SER A 224 9.72 17.30 5.03
C SER A 224 10.52 15.99 5.15
N GLY A 225 10.35 15.07 4.18
CA GLY A 225 11.14 13.84 4.08
C GLY A 225 10.49 12.55 4.62
N GLY A 226 9.16 12.44 4.56
CA GLY A 226 8.40 11.20 4.81
C GLY A 226 8.34 10.73 6.27
N LEU A 227 7.49 9.73 6.54
CA LEU A 227 7.51 8.95 7.78
C LEU A 227 8.45 7.77 7.57
N ILE A 228 9.47 7.62 8.42
CA ILE A 228 10.39 6.47 8.38
C ILE A 228 9.85 5.39 9.32
N PRO A 229 9.35 4.23 8.84
CA PRO A 229 8.66 3.26 9.69
C PRO A 229 9.45 2.78 10.92
N ARG A 230 10.80 2.68 10.82
CA ARG A 230 11.67 2.30 11.96
C ARG A 230 11.62 3.27 13.13
N GLU A 231 11.26 4.52 12.87
CA GLU A 231 11.14 5.58 13.87
C GLU A 231 9.81 5.53 14.64
N TYR A 232 8.90 4.62 14.27
CA TYR A 232 7.59 4.47 14.91
C TYR A 232 7.47 3.13 15.64
N GLU A 233 6.67 3.12 16.71
CA GLU A 233 6.12 1.96 17.38
C GLU A 233 4.68 1.75 16.94
N LEU A 234 4.30 0.49 16.77
CA LEU A 234 2.95 0.08 16.38
C LEU A 234 2.11 -0.14 17.64
N HIS A 235 1.11 0.72 17.86
CA HIS A 235 0.15 0.58 18.94
C HIS A 235 -1.14 -0.03 18.40
N TRP A 236 -1.30 -1.33 18.60
CA TRP A 236 -2.50 -2.05 18.23
C TRP A 236 -3.69 -1.61 19.10
N PRO A 237 -4.90 -1.47 18.53
CA PRO A 237 -6.08 -1.27 19.35
C PRO A 237 -6.23 -2.46 20.32
N GLY A 238 -6.13 -2.18 21.63
CA GLY A 238 -6.56 -3.12 22.67
C GLY A 238 -8.10 -3.21 22.71
N PRO A 239 -8.68 -4.15 23.49
CA PRO A 239 -10.13 -4.19 23.70
C PRO A 239 -10.62 -2.81 24.17
N PRO A 240 -11.77 -2.33 23.67
CA PRO A 240 -12.14 -0.93 23.77
C PRO A 240 -12.25 -0.50 25.23
N PRO A 241 -11.53 0.55 25.67
CA PRO A 241 -11.85 1.22 26.91
C PRO A 241 -13.17 2.01 26.74
N SER A 242 -13.95 2.09 27.81
CA SER A 242 -15.20 2.85 27.88
C SER A 242 -15.02 4.27 27.33
N ALA A 243 -15.88 4.64 26.38
CA ALA A 243 -15.82 5.87 25.62
C ALA A 243 -15.81 7.14 26.50
N SER A 244 -14.85 8.03 26.24
CA SER A 244 -15.01 9.47 26.44
C SER A 244 -13.99 10.21 25.58
N GLY A 245 -14.43 10.99 24.59
CA GLY A 245 -13.54 11.88 23.83
C GLY A 245 -14.10 12.34 22.50
N SER A 246 -14.46 13.62 22.46
CA SER A 246 -15.13 14.38 21.40
C SER A 246 -14.52 14.27 20.00
N GLY A 247 -15.40 14.16 19.00
CA GLY A 247 -15.08 14.03 17.58
C GLY A 247 -14.49 15.27 16.93
N CYS A 248 -13.79 15.04 15.82
CA CYS A 248 -13.36 16.05 14.87
C CYS A 248 -14.13 15.77 13.58
N ALA A 249 -15.02 16.69 13.20
CA ALA A 249 -15.76 16.60 11.95
C ALA A 249 -14.82 16.94 10.77
N LEU A 250 -15.01 16.23 9.65
CA LEU A 250 -14.41 16.58 8.36
C LEU A 250 -15.05 17.88 7.88
N GLU A 251 -14.31 18.98 7.84
CA GLU A 251 -14.74 20.17 7.11
C GLU A 251 -14.41 20.00 5.62
N HIS A 252 -15.47 20.02 4.80
CA HIS A 252 -15.39 20.12 3.36
C HIS A 252 -14.86 21.49 2.97
N VAL A 253 -13.64 21.57 2.44
CA VAL A 253 -13.23 22.74 1.66
C VAL A 253 -13.75 22.53 0.25
N HIS A 254 -14.91 23.13 -0.04
CA HIS A 254 -15.35 23.36 -1.41
C HIS A 254 -14.29 24.25 -2.06
N ALA A 255 -13.64 23.76 -3.11
CA ALA A 255 -12.75 24.58 -3.93
C ALA A 255 -13.59 25.62 -4.67
N SER A 256 -13.79 26.79 -4.06
CA SER A 256 -14.27 27.96 -4.78
C SER A 256 -13.19 28.38 -5.77
N GLU A 257 -13.57 28.47 -7.04
CA GLU A 257 -12.81 29.07 -8.14
C GLU A 257 -12.11 30.34 -7.66
N ARG A 258 -10.77 30.32 -7.65
CA ARG A 258 -9.96 31.54 -7.57
C ARG A 258 -9.07 31.56 -8.80
N GLU A 259 -9.48 32.41 -9.73
CA GLU A 259 -8.70 32.89 -10.86
C GLU A 259 -7.29 33.31 -10.39
N CYS A 260 -6.28 32.89 -11.13
CA CYS A 260 -4.88 33.22 -10.91
C CYS A 260 -4.60 34.65 -11.43
N PRO A 261 -4.28 35.63 -10.57
CA PRO A 261 -3.96 36.99 -11.03
C PRO A 261 -2.44 37.15 -11.10
N SER A 262 -1.84 36.74 -12.23
CA SER A 262 -0.55 37.29 -12.70
C SER A 262 -0.15 36.73 -14.06
N CYS A 263 -0.82 37.17 -15.12
CA CYS A 263 -0.21 37.30 -16.44
C CYS A 263 -0.63 38.66 -17.00
N SER A 264 0.22 39.66 -16.78
CA SER A 264 0.26 40.93 -17.49
C SER A 264 1.65 41.10 -18.06
#